data_AF-A0A1W5CZD9-F1
#
_entry.id   AF-A0A1W5CZD9-F1
#
_cell.length_a   1.000
_cell.length_b   1.000
_cell.length_c   1.000
_cell.angle_alpha   90.00
_cell.angle_beta   90.00
_cell.angle_gamma   90.00
#
_symmetry.space_group_name_H-M   'P 1'
#
loop_
_entity.id
_entity.type
_entity.pdbx_description
1 polymer ?
#
loop_
_entity_poly.entity_id
_entity_poly.type
_entity_poly.pdbx_seq_one_letter_code
_entity_poly.pdbx_strand_id
1 'polypeptide(L)'
;MSEGKLTVTDSRTSREYEIPIHRNVIDAAKFKAIRAPAEGTDLADQVKNGIRLYDPGLRNTATAESKLTFSDSSGMLQHRGIPIEELFHNDYEDIFHLVIWGRLPTPEEKERLRSDFAAALQNVPPSVPNVIQAFPADDRQRRC
;
A
#
# COMPACT_ATOMS: atom_id res chain seq x y z
N MET A 1 0.62 -18.30 6.12
CA MET A 1 1.51 -17.14 6.32
C MET A 1 2.58 -17.55 7.32
N SER A 2 3.83 -17.20 7.09
CA SER A 2 4.94 -17.57 7.98
C SER A 2 4.88 -16.75 9.27
N GLU A 3 4.90 -17.46 10.40
CA GLU A 3 5.09 -16.92 11.74
C GLU A 3 6.50 -17.31 12.22
N GLY A 4 7.12 -16.48 13.05
CA GLY A 4 8.43 -16.79 13.59
C GLY A 4 8.98 -15.71 14.51
N LYS A 5 10.27 -15.81 14.83
CA LYS A 5 11.00 -14.78 15.57
C LYS A 5 12.35 -14.49 14.90
N LEU A 6 12.72 -13.22 14.92
CA LEU A 6 14.01 -12.71 14.49
C LEU A 6 14.83 -12.36 15.73
N THR A 7 16.01 -12.96 15.88
CA THR A 7 16.96 -12.63 16.95
C THR A 7 17.96 -11.62 16.42
N VAL A 8 18.12 -10.49 17.11
CA VAL A 8 19.04 -9.40 16.79
C VAL A 8 20.04 -9.24 17.92
N THR A 9 21.33 -9.35 17.61
CA THR A 9 22.42 -9.16 18.57
C THR A 9 23.13 -7.84 18.27
N ASP A 10 23.15 -6.90 19.21
CA ASP A 10 23.90 -5.65 19.11
C ASP A 10 25.31 -5.83 19.69
N SER A 11 26.31 -5.96 18.82
CA SER A 11 27.70 -6.17 19.23
C SER A 11 28.30 -5.01 20.03
N ARG A 12 27.74 -3.80 19.94
CA ARG A 12 28.22 -2.62 20.69
C ARG A 12 27.84 -2.68 22.16
N THR A 13 26.75 -3.37 22.48
CA THR A 13 26.21 -3.49 23.86
C THR A 13 26.17 -4.93 24.36
N SER A 14 26.50 -5.91 23.50
CA SER A 14 26.37 -7.35 23.75
C SER A 14 24.95 -7.78 24.17
N ARG A 15 23.93 -7.02 23.76
CA ARG A 15 22.52 -7.32 24.07
C ARG A 15 21.85 -8.05 22.91
N GLU A 16 20.99 -9.00 23.26
CA GLU A 16 20.13 -9.70 22.32
C GLU A 16 18.68 -9.24 22.46
N TYR A 17 18.00 -9.17 21.32
CA TYR A 17 16.60 -8.76 21.20
C TYR A 17 15.86 -9.78 20.34
N GLU A 18 14.64 -10.13 20.75
CA GLU A 18 13.75 -10.96 19.93
C GLU A 18 12.62 -10.10 19.36
N ILE A 19 12.42 -10.17 18.06
CA ILE A 19 11.39 -9.43 17.32
C ILE A 19 10.47 -10.45 16.63
N PRO A 20 9.15 -10.41 16.86
CA PRO A 20 8.23 -11.34 16.22
C PRO A 20 8.14 -11.07 14.71
N ILE A 21 8.09 -12.15 13.94
CA ILE A 21 7.83 -12.14 12.49
C ILE A 21 6.36 -12.53 12.30
N HIS A 22 5.59 -11.66 11.66
CA HIS A 22 4.21 -11.94 11.28
C HIS A 22 4.08 -11.68 9.77
N ARG A 23 3.66 -12.70 9.01
CA ARG A 23 3.49 -12.61 7.55
C ARG A 23 4.76 -12.17 6.82
N ASN A 24 5.90 -12.71 7.23
CA ASN A 24 7.22 -12.35 6.71
C ASN A 24 7.59 -10.85 6.88
N VAL A 25 6.93 -10.14 7.81
CA VAL A 25 7.19 -8.74 8.14
C VAL A 25 7.52 -8.63 9.62
N ILE A 26 8.40 -7.68 9.95
CA ILE A 26 8.71 -7.28 11.33
C ILE A 26 8.29 -5.83 11.56
N ASP A 27 7.87 -5.51 12.79
CA ASP A 27 7.56 -4.15 13.16
C ASP A 27 8.86 -3.33 13.37
N ALA A 28 9.08 -2.38 12.46
CA ALA A 28 10.21 -1.46 12.49
C ALA A 28 10.32 -0.66 13.81
N ALA A 29 9.19 -0.40 14.50
CA ALA A 29 9.22 0.32 15.77
C ALA A 29 9.94 -0.46 16.88
N LYS A 30 10.07 -1.79 16.77
CA LYS A 30 10.80 -2.62 17.73
C LYS A 30 12.29 -2.30 17.77
N PHE A 31 12.87 -1.83 16.67
CA PHE A 31 14.27 -1.39 16.63
C PHE A 31 14.53 -0.16 17.50
N LYS A 32 13.52 0.65 17.85
CA LYS A 32 13.69 1.78 18.78
C LYS A 32 14.15 1.38 20.19
N ALA A 33 13.97 0.10 20.56
CA ALA A 33 14.47 -0.45 21.82
C ALA A 33 16.01 -0.62 21.82
N ILE A 34 16.62 -0.71 20.63
CA ILE A 34 18.07 -0.88 20.46
C ILE A 34 18.70 0.51 20.46
N ARG A 35 19.58 0.78 21.43
CA ARG A 35 20.21 2.09 21.64
C ARG A 35 21.73 1.97 21.59
N ALA A 36 22.37 2.96 20.97
CA ALA A 36 23.82 3.07 21.00
C ALA A 36 24.32 3.30 22.44
N PRO A 37 25.54 2.85 22.78
CA PRO A 37 26.19 3.20 24.04
C PRO A 37 26.27 4.72 24.24
N ALA A 38 26.13 5.18 25.49
CA ALA A 38 26.16 6.61 25.82
C ALA A 38 27.58 7.20 25.80
N GLU A 39 28.60 6.37 26.01
CA GLU A 39 30.01 6.79 26.04
C GLU A 39 30.74 6.30 24.78
N GLY A 40 31.61 7.16 24.24
CA GLY A 40 32.48 6.81 23.10
C GLY A 40 31.79 6.75 21.73
N THR A 41 30.58 7.31 21.59
CA THR A 41 29.81 7.34 20.34
C THR A 41 29.61 8.77 19.83
N ASP A 42 29.38 8.92 18.52
CA ASP A 42 29.10 10.22 17.89
C ASP A 42 27.78 10.80 18.43
N LEU A 43 27.69 12.12 18.56
CA LEU A 43 26.44 12.83 18.87
C LEU A 43 25.32 12.48 17.88
N ALA A 44 25.66 12.18 16.62
CA ALA A 44 24.71 11.71 15.61
C ALA A 44 24.06 10.36 15.98
N ASP A 45 24.74 9.51 16.75
CA ASP A 45 24.26 8.20 17.21
C ASP A 45 23.40 8.30 18.49
N GLN A 46 23.48 9.42 19.21
CA GLN A 46 22.75 9.67 20.46
C GLN A 46 21.29 10.10 20.22
N VAL A 47 20.58 9.33 19.41
CA VAL A 47 19.18 9.59 19.10
C VAL A 47 18.28 9.02 20.21
N LYS A 48 17.43 9.85 20.81
CA LYS A 48 16.45 9.43 21.84
C LYS A 48 15.57 8.24 21.45
N ASN A 49 15.38 8.05 20.14
CA ASN A 49 14.46 7.07 19.56
C ASN A 49 15.14 5.76 19.11
N GLY A 50 16.37 5.48 19.57
CA GLY A 50 17.08 4.23 19.22
C GLY A 50 17.61 4.20 17.79
N ILE A 51 17.98 3.00 17.31
CA ILE A 51 18.54 2.80 15.97
C ILE A 51 17.50 3.13 14.89
N ARG A 52 17.98 3.70 13.77
CA ARG A 52 17.15 4.05 12.61
C ARG A 52 17.34 3.03 11.50
N LEU A 53 16.27 2.77 10.75
CA LEU A 53 16.33 1.98 9.53
C LEU A 53 16.58 2.90 8.34
N TYR A 54 17.47 2.49 7.45
CA TYR A 54 17.77 3.20 6.22
C TYR A 54 17.33 2.37 5.02
N ASP A 55 16.24 2.77 4.37
CA ASP A 55 15.68 2.13 3.18
C ASP A 55 15.25 3.21 2.16
N PRO A 56 16.20 3.70 1.35
CA PRO A 56 15.92 4.77 0.40
C PRO A 56 14.91 4.30 -0.66
N GLY A 57 13.76 4.97 -0.70
CA GLY A 57 12.67 4.63 -1.61
C GLY A 57 11.79 3.46 -1.16
N LEU A 58 11.88 3.04 0.11
CA LEU A 58 11.00 2.03 0.72
C LEU A 58 11.01 0.69 -0.02
N ARG A 59 12.18 0.29 -0.55
CA ARG A 59 12.30 -0.89 -1.42
C ARG A 59 12.08 -2.20 -0.67
N ASN A 60 12.32 -2.21 0.64
CA ASN A 60 12.16 -3.38 1.50
C ASN A 60 11.32 -3.06 2.76
N THR A 61 10.53 -1.98 2.72
CA THR A 61 9.69 -1.55 3.84
C THR A 61 8.22 -1.67 3.46
N ALA A 62 7.52 -2.59 4.13
CA ALA A 62 6.06 -2.65 4.04
C ALA A 62 5.44 -1.46 4.81
N THR A 63 4.71 -0.59 4.12
CA THR A 63 4.12 0.63 4.72
C THR A 63 2.65 0.50 5.09
N ALA A 64 1.92 -0.39 4.42
CA ALA A 64 0.51 -0.63 4.66
C ALA A 64 0.16 -2.10 4.42
N GLU A 65 -0.77 -2.62 5.21
CA GLU A 65 -1.41 -3.90 4.92
C GLU A 65 -2.58 -3.66 3.96
N SER A 66 -2.57 -4.33 2.81
CA SER A 66 -3.67 -4.29 1.84
C SER A 66 -4.04 -5.70 1.41
N LYS A 67 -5.34 -5.94 1.23
CA LYS A 67 -5.90 -7.17 0.66
C LYS A 67 -6.42 -6.96 -0.77
N LEU A 68 -6.15 -5.79 -1.36
CA LEU A 68 -6.73 -5.39 -2.65
C LEU A 68 -6.01 -6.03 -3.83
N THR A 69 -4.68 -5.87 -3.90
CA THR A 69 -3.88 -6.33 -5.03
C THR A 69 -2.60 -6.97 -4.52
N PHE A 70 -2.23 -8.09 -5.12
CA PHE A 70 -0.94 -8.72 -4.94
C PHE A 70 -0.20 -8.70 -6.27
N SER A 71 1.06 -8.28 -6.25
CA SER A 71 1.95 -8.30 -7.41
C SER A 71 3.28 -8.92 -7.02
N ASP A 72 3.77 -9.87 -7.81
CA ASP A 72 5.12 -10.41 -7.65
C ASP A 72 6.04 -9.91 -8.76
N SER A 73 7.34 -9.87 -8.45
CA SER A 73 8.46 -9.65 -9.36
C SER A 73 8.49 -10.59 -10.56
N SER A 74 7.87 -11.77 -10.47
CA SER A 74 7.68 -12.72 -11.57
C SER A 74 6.60 -12.31 -12.58
N GLY A 75 5.85 -11.24 -12.31
CA GLY A 75 4.77 -10.75 -13.18
C GLY A 75 3.37 -11.24 -12.80
N MET A 76 3.22 -12.04 -11.74
CA MET A 76 1.90 -12.44 -11.24
C MET A 76 1.16 -11.24 -10.66
N LEU A 77 -0.06 -10.98 -11.14
CA LEU A 77 -0.94 -9.91 -10.66
C LEU A 77 -2.31 -10.50 -10.26
N GLN A 78 -2.76 -10.19 -9.05
CA GLN A 78 -4.03 -10.65 -8.52
C GLN A 78 -4.82 -9.49 -7.91
N HIS A 79 -6.14 -9.46 -8.14
CA HIS A 79 -7.06 -8.57 -7.41
C HIS A 79 -7.94 -9.39 -6.49
N ARG A 80 -7.93 -9.06 -5.18
CA ARG A 80 -8.65 -9.79 -4.12
C ARG A 80 -8.36 -11.31 -4.15
N GLY A 81 -7.17 -11.71 -4.58
CA GLY A 81 -6.75 -13.11 -4.71
C GLY A 81 -7.17 -13.79 -6.01
N ILE A 82 -7.86 -13.11 -6.92
CA ILE A 82 -8.22 -13.62 -8.24
C ILE A 82 -7.14 -13.19 -9.25
N PRO A 83 -6.53 -14.12 -10.01
CA PRO A 83 -5.57 -13.80 -11.06
C PRO A 83 -6.15 -12.85 -12.11
N ILE A 84 -5.33 -11.93 -12.63
CA ILE A 84 -5.76 -10.96 -13.63
C ILE A 84 -6.26 -11.64 -14.92
N GLU A 85 -5.73 -12.82 -15.24
CA GLU A 85 -6.10 -13.62 -16.40
C GLU A 85 -7.57 -14.05 -16.36
N GLU A 86 -8.08 -14.35 -15.16
CA GLU A 86 -9.50 -14.66 -14.96
C GLU A 86 -10.37 -13.40 -15.00
N LEU A 87 -9.83 -12.27 -14.54
CA LEU A 87 -10.54 -11.00 -14.49
C LEU A 87 -10.63 -10.30 -15.85
N PHE A 88 -9.73 -10.63 -16.79
CA PHE A 88 -9.66 -9.97 -18.11
C PHE A 88 -10.95 -10.11 -18.94
N HIS A 89 -11.77 -11.11 -18.65
CA HIS A 89 -13.05 -11.35 -19.31
C HIS A 89 -14.24 -10.63 -18.65
N ASN A 90 -14.02 -9.94 -17.53
CA ASN A 90 -15.07 -9.27 -16.78
C ASN A 90 -15.19 -7.80 -17.19
N ASP A 91 -16.36 -7.21 -17.00
CA ASP A 91 -16.58 -5.80 -17.27
C ASP A 91 -15.99 -4.92 -16.14
N TYR A 92 -15.88 -3.62 -16.40
CA TYR A 92 -15.41 -2.66 -15.40
C TYR A 92 -16.22 -2.71 -14.11
N GLU A 93 -17.55 -2.86 -14.19
CA GLU A 93 -18.41 -2.87 -13.00
C GLU A 93 -18.17 -4.10 -12.12
N ASP A 94 -17.81 -5.24 -12.72
CA ASP A 94 -17.45 -6.45 -11.99
C ASP A 94 -16.16 -6.25 -11.19
N ILE A 95 -15.14 -5.67 -11.84
CA ILE A 95 -13.84 -5.37 -11.23
C ILE A 95 -13.99 -4.30 -10.15
N PHE A 96 -14.75 -3.24 -10.42
CA PHE A 96 -15.05 -2.21 -9.43
C PHE A 96 -15.75 -2.83 -8.21
N HIS A 97 -16.74 -3.69 -8.44
CA HIS A 97 -17.44 -4.35 -7.36
C HIS A 97 -16.53 -5.27 -6.55
N LEU A 98 -15.67 -6.04 -7.22
CA LEU A 98 -14.64 -6.85 -6.59
C LEU A 98 -13.71 -6.01 -5.70
N VAL A 99 -13.24 -4.87 -6.18
CA VAL A 99 -12.31 -4.00 -5.44
C VAL A 99 -12.97 -3.42 -4.19
N ILE A 100 -14.23 -2.97 -4.27
CA ILE A 100 -14.93 -2.35 -3.14
C ILE A 100 -15.43 -3.41 -2.14
N TRP A 101 -16.19 -4.40 -2.61
CA TRP A 101 -16.89 -5.36 -1.76
C TRP A 101 -16.15 -6.69 -1.56
N GLY A 102 -15.06 -6.93 -2.31
CA GLY A 102 -14.22 -8.11 -2.14
C GLY A 102 -14.75 -9.39 -2.79
N ARG A 103 -15.80 -9.30 -3.60
CA ARG A 103 -16.36 -10.41 -4.38
C ARG A 103 -16.93 -9.91 -5.70
N LEU A 104 -17.06 -10.80 -6.68
CA LEU A 104 -17.78 -10.52 -7.92
C LEU A 104 -19.28 -10.26 -7.61
N PRO A 105 -19.93 -9.36 -8.36
CA PRO A 105 -21.34 -9.04 -8.16
C PRO A 105 -22.24 -10.19 -8.66
N THR A 106 -23.47 -10.25 -8.15
CA THR A 106 -24.54 -10.98 -8.87
C THR A 106 -25.01 -10.16 -10.09
N PRO A 107 -25.73 -10.76 -11.05
CA PRO A 107 -26.28 -10.03 -12.20
C PRO A 107 -27.12 -8.81 -11.79
N GLU A 108 -27.92 -8.93 -10.73
CA GLU A 108 -28.77 -7.85 -10.22
C GLU A 108 -27.93 -6.72 -9.60
N GLU A 109 -26.88 -7.07 -8.85
CA GLU A 109 -25.97 -6.09 -8.25
C GLU A 109 -25.18 -5.33 -9.30
N LYS A 110 -24.75 -6.03 -10.36
CA LYS A 110 -24.07 -5.43 -11.50
C LYS A 110 -24.97 -4.42 -12.21
N GLU A 111 -26.22 -4.79 -12.50
CA GLU A 111 -27.16 -3.90 -13.18
C GLU A 111 -27.53 -2.68 -12.33
N ARG A 112 -27.68 -2.88 -11.02
CA ARG A 112 -27.87 -1.78 -10.09
C ARG A 112 -26.67 -0.83 -10.08
N LEU A 113 -25.45 -1.37 -10.00
CA LEU A 113 -24.23 -0.57 -10.00
C LEU A 113 -24.10 0.24 -11.29
N ARG A 114 -24.45 -0.34 -12.44
CA ARG A 114 -24.52 0.36 -13.73
C ARG A 114 -25.49 1.53 -13.70
N SER A 115 -26.69 1.30 -13.18
CA SER A 115 -27.72 2.34 -13.05
C SER A 115 -27.27 3.48 -12.12
N ASP A 116 -26.66 3.12 -10.99
CA ASP A 116 -26.14 4.09 -10.02
C ASP A 116 -25.02 4.94 -10.64
N PHE A 117 -24.10 4.34 -11.41
CA PHE A 117 -23.07 5.06 -12.16
C PHE A 117 -23.65 6.03 -13.19
N ALA A 118 -24.62 5.58 -13.99
CA ALA A 118 -25.26 6.42 -14.98
C ALA A 118 -25.94 7.65 -14.34
N ALA A 119 -26.62 7.46 -13.21
CA ALA A 119 -27.25 8.55 -12.46
C ALA A 119 -26.21 9.52 -11.86
N ALA A 120 -25.11 9.00 -11.33
CA ALA A 120 -24.04 9.82 -10.75
C ALA A 120 -23.35 10.70 -11.81
N LEU A 121 -23.11 10.16 -13.01
CA LEU A 121 -22.46 10.89 -14.10
C LEU A 121 -23.32 12.01 -14.71
N GLN A 122 -24.64 11.94 -14.57
CA GLN A 122 -25.54 12.99 -15.07
C GLN A 122 -25.59 14.23 -14.16
N ASN A 123 -25.26 14.08 -12.87
CA ASN A 123 -25.41 15.12 -11.86
C ASN A 123 -24.07 15.80 -11.52
N VAL A 124 -23.32 16.22 -12.54
CA VAL A 124 -22.05 16.95 -12.34
C VAL A 124 -22.33 18.42 -12.03
N PRO A 125 -21.81 18.98 -10.92
CA PRO A 125 -21.98 20.39 -10.59
C PRO A 125 -21.45 21.31 -11.70
N PRO A 126 -22.13 22.43 -12.04
CA PRO A 126 -21.72 23.33 -13.12
C PRO A 126 -20.32 23.95 -12.94
N SER A 127 -19.80 23.98 -11.72
CA SER A 127 -18.44 24.45 -11.44
C SER A 127 -17.37 23.61 -12.14
N VAL A 128 -17.60 22.30 -12.33
CA VAL A 128 -16.62 21.39 -12.95
C VAL A 128 -16.40 21.70 -14.44
N PRO A 129 -17.44 21.73 -15.32
CA PRO A 129 -17.24 22.09 -16.72
C PRO A 129 -16.72 23.52 -16.90
N ASN A 130 -17.11 24.47 -16.03
CA ASN A 130 -16.60 25.84 -16.07
C ASN A 130 -15.07 25.89 -15.87
N VAL A 131 -14.55 25.11 -14.92
CA VAL A 131 -13.10 25.00 -14.71
C VAL A 131 -12.42 24.31 -15.90
N ILE A 132 -13.02 23.24 -16.43
CA ILE A 132 -12.46 22.53 -17.60
C ILE A 132 -12.37 23.46 -18.82
N GLN A 133 -13.40 24.26 -19.08
CA GLN A 133 -13.43 25.21 -20.19
C GLN A 133 -12.49 26.41 -20.02
N ALA A 134 -12.07 26.70 -18.78
CA ALA A 134 -11.09 27.75 -18.50
C ALA A 134 -9.65 27.33 -18.84
N PHE A 135 -9.37 26.04 -19.07
CA PHE A 135 -8.04 25.60 -19.48
C PHE A 135 -7.72 26.03 -20.92
N PRO A 136 -6.47 26.45 -21.20
CA PRO A 136 -6.01 26.70 -22.57
C PRO A 136 -6.13 25.44 -23.43
N ALA A 137 -6.44 25.60 -24.72
CA ALA A 137 -6.64 24.47 -25.65
C ALA A 137 -5.40 23.59 -25.88
N ASP A 138 -4.19 24.10 -25.62
CA ASP A 138 -2.90 23.38 -25.72
C ASP A 138 -2.36 22.95 -24.34
N ASP A 139 -3.20 22.92 -23.31
CA ASP A 139 -2.78 22.44 -21.99
C ASP A 139 -2.67 20.91 -22.04
N ARG A 140 -1.49 20.43 -22.44
CA ARG A 140 -1.19 19.00 -22.48
C ARG A 140 -1.51 18.39 -21.13
N GLN A 141 -2.32 17.36 -21.18
CA GLN A 141 -3.10 16.73 -20.10
C GLN A 141 -2.29 16.13 -18.93
N ARG A 142 -1.03 16.53 -18.76
CA ARG A 142 -0.16 16.15 -17.65
C ARG A 142 0.69 17.36 -17.24
N ARG A 143 0.09 18.28 -16.50
CA ARG A 143 0.86 19.07 -15.53
C ARG A 143 1.09 18.18 -14.32
N CYS A 144 2.27 17.58 -14.26
CA CYS A 144 2.82 17.04 -13.02
C CYS A 144 3.36 18.20 -12.17
#